data_AF-A0A3Q1J6U8-F1
#
_entry.id   AF-A0A3Q1J6U8-F1
#
_cell.length_a   1.000
_cell.length_b   1.000
_cell.length_c   1.000
_cell.angle_alpha   90.00
_cell.angle_beta   90.00
_cell.angle_gamma   90.00
#
_symmetry.space_group_name_H-M   'P 1'
#
loop_
_entity.id
_entity.type
_entity.pdbx_description
1 polymer ?
#
loop_
_entity_poly.entity_id
_entity_poly.type
_entity_poly.pdbx_seq_one_letter_code
_entity_poly.pdbx_strand_id
1 'polypeptide(L)'
;LASIACSQVLPDSLVLEIFLRLPYDAVLRAGLTCKQWLAVSRDEFLWRELFYSYYRIPRSVPRHPAAVSWYREFKRLFDCIPCVEVQTLREHSDQVLHLAFSHRGHRFSSCSKDCTVKLWDTERPDGTISLVHTSSMRQFNWGYTQFSQFNADDSLLLVSGVYLGPHHSSSGEIAVISLENYSLLSRVRNKPYDVFGCWLNETHLISGNLHWIGNMTSCSVLWLNKAFQDIESENVNVVKRLFKIQNINASTIRTVMVAHCRRHDNPDLLLDYEAQSLAQRQKGQRHHQPLLFDLGTSGSEEEEESRKNVDSRELEIETQVAQMMGRAHTKAPDCSLIEPSESKEGEDKTYLLFTTGSLTYSPHQIGIKLIKPDQMTTSGPVLGEERSSDEFFDSLDHVIDIHGHIIGMGLSPDHRYLYVNSRAWPAGCVISDPMSPPPIAEEIDLHVIDLKNLREERRSLRAHRAFTPNDECFFIFLDVSRDFVASGAEDKHGYIWDRHYNICLARLAHDDVVNSVAFSPADQELLLSASDDSTIKVWRSPRMVRLAQAPARPSRPRNLLPSWLSRNKNSTSAVRGSGTGKV
;
A
#
# COMPACT_ATOMS: atom_id res chain seq x y z
N LEU A 1 61.28 -16.52 11.23
CA LEU A 1 60.67 -17.61 12.02
C LEU A 1 59.15 -17.52 11.82
N ALA A 2 58.53 -17.99 10.74
CA ALA A 2 58.84 -19.16 9.89
C ALA A 2 58.95 -20.46 10.72
N SER A 3 58.14 -21.45 10.37
CA SER A 3 57.98 -22.79 10.98
C SER A 3 57.52 -22.87 12.45
N ILE A 4 56.22 -22.71 12.69
CA ILE A 4 55.46 -23.67 13.51
C ILE A 4 54.30 -24.16 12.65
N ALA A 5 54.53 -25.25 11.92
CA ALA A 5 53.56 -25.87 11.03
C ALA A 5 53.13 -27.22 11.61
N CYS A 6 52.29 -27.19 12.65
CA CYS A 6 51.41 -28.29 13.06
C CYS A 6 50.47 -27.85 14.19
N SER A 7 49.43 -27.11 13.84
CA SER A 7 48.13 -27.24 14.52
C SER A 7 47.11 -27.60 13.45
N GLN A 8 46.25 -28.56 13.75
CA GLN A 8 45.29 -29.07 12.76
C GLN A 8 44.33 -27.95 12.37
N VAL A 9 44.51 -27.42 11.16
CA VAL A 9 43.53 -26.52 10.55
C VAL A 9 42.28 -27.35 10.31
N LEU A 10 41.22 -27.07 11.08
CA LEU A 10 39.92 -27.72 10.89
C LEU A 10 39.51 -27.60 9.41
N PRO A 11 39.13 -28.70 8.74
CA PRO A 11 38.58 -28.64 7.40
C PRO A 11 37.40 -27.66 7.33
N ASP A 12 37.23 -27.00 6.19
CA ASP A 12 36.14 -26.02 6.00
C ASP A 12 34.76 -26.59 6.31
N SER A 13 34.55 -27.90 6.09
CA SER A 13 33.34 -28.62 6.48
C SER A 13 33.09 -28.68 7.99
N LEU A 14 34.13 -28.85 8.82
CA LEU A 14 33.99 -28.80 10.28
C LEU A 14 33.82 -27.37 10.78
N VAL A 15 34.50 -26.39 10.16
CA VAL A 15 34.28 -24.96 10.46
C VAL A 15 32.84 -24.56 10.13
N LEU A 16 32.30 -25.05 9.00
CA LEU A 16 30.91 -24.86 8.59
C LEU A 16 29.94 -25.50 9.59
N GLU A 17 30.18 -26.74 10.01
CA GLU A 17 29.33 -27.43 11.01
C GLU A 17 29.31 -26.70 12.36
N ILE A 18 30.46 -26.15 12.78
CA ILE A 18 30.54 -25.29 13.98
C ILE A 18 29.73 -24.00 13.75
N PHE A 19 29.89 -23.33 12.62
CA PHE A 19 29.20 -22.06 12.32
C PHE A 19 27.68 -22.23 12.20
N LEU A 20 27.19 -23.37 11.70
CA LEU A 20 25.75 -23.70 11.67
C LEU A 20 25.11 -23.82 13.06
N ARG A 21 25.91 -23.99 14.13
CA ARG A 21 25.46 -24.05 15.52
C ARG A 21 25.64 -22.71 16.27
N LEU A 22 26.19 -21.69 15.61
CA LEU A 22 26.42 -20.37 16.18
C LEU A 22 25.35 -19.37 15.70
N PRO A 23 25.00 -18.34 16.50
CA PRO A 23 24.19 -17.24 16.03
C PRO A 23 24.96 -16.41 14.99
N TYR A 24 24.21 -15.74 14.10
CA TYR A 24 24.75 -14.99 12.96
C TYR A 24 25.82 -13.95 13.35
N ASP A 25 25.69 -13.31 14.50
CA ASP A 25 26.62 -12.30 15.01
C ASP A 25 27.96 -12.93 15.47
N ALA A 26 27.91 -14.15 16.01
CA ALA A 26 29.10 -14.92 16.37
C ALA A 26 29.81 -15.45 15.12
N VAL A 27 29.06 -15.89 14.10
CA VAL A 27 29.60 -16.25 12.78
C VAL A 27 30.30 -15.06 12.12
N LEU A 28 29.68 -13.88 12.14
CA LEU A 28 30.29 -12.66 11.59
C LEU A 28 31.56 -12.24 12.37
N ARG A 29 31.55 -12.33 13.70
CA ARG A 29 32.74 -12.06 14.53
C ARG A 29 33.86 -13.08 14.31
N ALA A 30 33.52 -14.37 14.19
CA ALA A 30 34.47 -15.43 13.86
C ALA A 30 35.09 -15.22 12.46
N GLY A 31 34.31 -14.76 11.49
CA GLY A 31 34.80 -14.41 10.16
C GLY A 31 35.90 -13.32 10.16
N LEU A 32 35.99 -12.49 11.20
CA LEU A 32 37.02 -11.45 11.29
C LEU A 32 38.38 -11.95 11.82
N THR A 33 38.52 -13.20 12.27
CA THR A 33 39.75 -13.69 12.91
C THR A 33 40.83 -14.12 11.90
N CYS A 34 40.46 -14.82 10.83
CA CYS A 34 41.40 -15.35 9.84
C CYS A 34 40.75 -15.50 8.44
N LYS A 35 41.58 -15.61 7.39
CA LYS A 35 41.10 -15.68 5.99
C LYS A 35 40.22 -16.89 5.69
N GLN A 36 40.51 -18.05 6.30
CA GLN A 36 39.72 -19.26 6.12
C GLN A 36 38.32 -19.09 6.73
N TRP A 37 38.26 -18.63 7.98
CA TRP A 37 36.99 -18.40 8.67
C TRP A 37 36.19 -17.28 8.00
N LEU A 38 36.83 -16.25 7.43
CA LEU A 38 36.17 -15.23 6.61
C LEU A 38 35.51 -15.81 5.34
N ALA A 39 36.12 -16.82 4.73
CA ALA A 39 35.57 -17.49 3.56
C ALA A 39 34.36 -18.34 3.95
N VAL A 40 34.51 -19.20 4.97
CA VAL A 40 33.41 -20.06 5.47
C VAL A 40 32.26 -19.23 6.04
N SER A 41 32.54 -18.11 6.72
CA SER A 41 31.49 -17.19 7.24
C SER A 41 30.72 -16.45 6.14
N ARG A 42 31.03 -16.67 4.87
CA ARG A 42 30.36 -16.06 3.70
C ARG A 42 29.77 -17.11 2.76
N ASP A 43 29.74 -18.37 3.18
CA ASP A 43 29.19 -19.48 2.40
C ASP A 43 27.66 -19.39 2.23
N GLU A 44 27.16 -19.70 1.03
CA GLU A 44 25.72 -19.58 0.72
C GLU A 44 24.87 -20.65 1.42
N PHE A 45 25.41 -21.85 1.65
CA PHE A 45 24.69 -22.89 2.40
C PHE A 45 24.57 -22.48 3.87
N LEU A 46 25.66 -22.00 4.48
CA LEU A 46 25.64 -21.46 5.85
C LEU A 46 24.54 -20.41 6.02
N TRP A 47 24.54 -19.37 5.16
CA TRP A 47 23.57 -18.29 5.28
C TRP A 47 22.14 -18.70 4.94
N ARG A 48 21.93 -19.69 4.06
CA ARG A 48 20.60 -20.27 3.82
C ARG A 48 20.04 -20.95 5.07
N GLU A 49 20.83 -21.81 5.71
CA GLU A 49 20.38 -22.54 6.89
C GLU A 49 20.15 -21.58 8.07
N LEU A 50 21.06 -20.62 8.30
CA LEU A 50 20.90 -19.56 9.28
C LEU A 50 19.66 -18.69 9.02
N PHE A 51 19.36 -18.37 7.77
CA PHE A 51 18.19 -17.58 7.38
C PHE A 51 16.89 -18.29 7.76
N TYR A 52 16.71 -19.55 7.34
CA TYR A 52 15.52 -20.32 7.70
C TYR A 52 15.40 -20.55 9.21
N SER A 53 16.51 -20.79 9.93
CA SER A 53 16.46 -21.00 11.38
C SER A 53 16.17 -19.72 12.17
N TYR A 54 16.73 -18.58 11.76
CA TYR A 54 16.58 -17.31 12.45
C TYR A 54 15.17 -16.73 12.28
N TYR A 55 14.70 -16.63 11.03
CA TYR A 55 13.38 -16.09 10.71
C TYR A 55 12.25 -17.14 10.84
N ARG A 56 12.57 -18.39 11.14
CA ARG A 56 11.64 -19.53 11.27
C ARG A 56 10.77 -19.78 10.03
N ILE A 57 11.31 -19.45 8.86
CA ILE A 57 10.63 -19.60 7.56
C ILE A 57 10.69 -21.08 7.12
N PRO A 58 9.61 -21.67 6.60
CA PRO A 58 9.63 -23.01 6.00
C PRO A 58 10.60 -23.10 4.81
N ARG A 59 11.38 -24.18 4.74
CA ARG A 59 12.37 -24.44 3.67
C ARG A 59 11.77 -24.55 2.25
N SER A 60 10.45 -24.67 2.15
CA SER A 60 9.69 -24.66 0.90
C SER A 60 9.51 -23.27 0.30
N VAL A 61 9.69 -22.20 1.08
CA VAL A 61 9.63 -20.82 0.58
C VAL A 61 10.98 -20.47 -0.05
N PRO A 62 11.05 -20.19 -1.37
CA PRO A 62 12.31 -19.88 -2.04
C PRO A 62 12.86 -18.53 -1.56
N ARG A 63 14.17 -18.31 -1.77
CA ARG A 63 14.79 -16.98 -1.62
C ARG A 63 14.06 -15.98 -2.50
N HIS A 64 13.87 -14.76 -2.00
CA HIS A 64 13.33 -13.63 -2.75
C HIS A 64 14.02 -13.49 -4.13
N PRO A 65 13.28 -13.39 -5.25
CA PRO A 65 13.86 -13.45 -6.59
C PRO A 65 14.96 -12.41 -6.83
N ALA A 66 14.74 -11.15 -6.43
CA ALA A 66 15.68 -10.06 -6.63
C ALA A 66 16.92 -10.11 -5.71
N ALA A 67 16.99 -11.03 -4.75
CA ALA A 67 18.18 -11.15 -3.90
C ALA A 67 19.34 -11.81 -4.66
N VAL A 68 20.57 -11.40 -4.35
CA VAL A 68 21.79 -11.94 -4.99
C VAL A 68 22.38 -13.11 -4.20
N SER A 69 22.23 -13.09 -2.87
CA SER A 69 22.73 -14.13 -1.96
C SER A 69 21.89 -14.24 -0.70
N TRP A 70 21.97 -15.39 -0.02
CA TRP A 70 21.32 -15.59 1.28
C TRP A 70 21.84 -14.62 2.34
N TYR A 71 23.15 -14.30 2.35
CA TYR A 71 23.70 -13.31 3.28
C TYR A 71 23.13 -11.90 3.05
N ARG A 72 23.04 -11.46 1.78
CA ARG A 72 22.47 -10.14 1.46
C ARG A 72 20.98 -10.07 1.82
N GLU A 73 20.27 -11.19 1.66
CA GLU A 73 18.85 -11.26 1.96
C GLU A 73 18.56 -11.31 3.46
N PHE A 74 19.33 -12.09 4.22
CA PHE A 74 19.36 -12.00 5.68
C PHE A 74 19.59 -10.56 6.13
N LYS A 75 20.55 -9.88 5.50
CA LYS A 75 20.88 -8.49 5.81
C LYS A 75 19.75 -7.53 5.42
N ARG A 76 19.06 -7.69 4.29
CA ARG A 76 17.89 -6.88 3.92
C ARG A 76 16.82 -6.95 5.02
N LEU A 77 16.45 -8.17 5.43
CA LEU A 77 15.49 -8.42 6.50
C LEU A 77 15.97 -8.03 7.91
N PHE A 78 17.25 -7.78 8.13
CA PHE A 78 17.77 -7.43 9.46
C PHE A 78 18.06 -5.92 9.60
N ASP A 79 18.63 -5.32 8.56
CA ASP A 79 19.20 -3.97 8.60
C ASP A 79 18.34 -2.89 7.93
N CYS A 80 17.41 -3.25 7.03
CA CYS A 80 16.62 -2.30 6.24
C CYS A 80 15.17 -2.08 6.75
N ILE A 81 14.72 -2.79 7.79
CA ILE A 81 13.38 -2.59 8.37
C ILE A 81 13.34 -1.23 9.08
N PRO A 82 12.37 -0.33 8.82
CA PRO A 82 12.23 0.91 9.58
C PRO A 82 11.63 0.64 10.97
N CYS A 83 12.48 0.26 11.93
CA CYS A 83 12.08 -0.13 13.29
C CYS A 83 12.79 0.65 14.41
N VAL A 84 13.64 1.62 14.08
CA VAL A 84 14.32 2.47 15.07
C VAL A 84 13.64 3.83 15.10
N GLU A 85 13.04 4.20 16.23
CA GLU A 85 12.49 5.54 16.44
C GLU A 85 13.63 6.57 16.38
N VAL A 86 13.54 7.54 15.48
CA VAL A 86 14.53 8.65 15.36
C VAL A 86 13.97 10.00 15.77
N GLN A 87 12.64 10.15 15.75
CA GLN A 87 11.95 11.40 16.11
C GLN A 87 10.51 11.08 16.52
N THR A 88 10.01 11.78 17.53
CA THR A 88 8.58 11.82 17.90
C THR A 88 8.09 13.26 17.70
N LEU A 89 7.02 13.43 16.93
CA LEU A 89 6.36 14.71 16.64
C LEU A 89 5.15 14.88 17.56
N ARG A 90 5.00 16.04 18.20
CA ARG A 90 4.00 16.30 19.26
C ARG A 90 3.19 17.59 19.02
N GLU A 91 3.01 17.95 17.74
CA GLU A 91 2.33 19.20 17.34
C GLU A 91 0.80 19.09 17.32
N HIS A 92 0.24 17.88 17.36
CA HIS A 92 -1.18 17.63 17.52
C HIS A 92 -1.55 17.62 19.01
N SER A 93 -2.74 18.10 19.35
CA SER A 93 -3.22 18.17 20.74
C SER A 93 -4.26 17.12 21.10
N ASP A 94 -4.52 16.17 20.19
CA ASP A 94 -5.52 15.11 20.30
C ASP A 94 -5.11 13.97 19.34
N GLN A 95 -5.83 12.85 19.40
CA GLN A 95 -5.60 11.62 18.64
C GLN A 95 -5.30 11.88 17.16
N VAL A 96 -4.23 11.27 16.63
CA VAL A 96 -3.85 11.38 15.21
C VAL A 96 -4.40 10.17 14.46
N LEU A 97 -5.30 10.40 13.50
CA LEU A 97 -6.11 9.37 12.87
C LEU A 97 -5.55 8.87 11.54
N HIS A 98 -4.91 9.75 10.76
CA HIS A 98 -4.43 9.41 9.42
C HIS A 98 -3.12 10.12 9.06
N LEU A 99 -2.30 9.42 8.27
CA LEU A 99 -1.09 9.92 7.63
C LEU A 99 -1.16 9.63 6.12
N ALA A 100 -0.75 10.59 5.30
CA ALA A 100 -0.57 10.37 3.87
C ALA A 100 0.70 11.07 3.39
N PHE A 101 1.57 10.34 2.70
CA PHE A 101 2.70 10.93 1.98
C PHE A 101 2.25 11.58 0.67
N SER A 102 3.00 12.59 0.25
CA SER A 102 3.07 13.03 -1.15
C SER A 102 3.73 11.93 -2.00
N HIS A 103 3.35 11.80 -3.27
CA HIS A 103 3.86 10.76 -4.18
C HIS A 103 5.36 10.88 -4.43
N ARG A 104 5.91 12.11 -4.36
CA ARG A 104 7.36 12.36 -4.38
C ARG A 104 8.08 12.06 -3.06
N GLY A 105 7.35 11.81 -1.97
CA GLY A 105 7.89 11.51 -0.65
C GLY A 105 8.43 12.71 0.15
N HIS A 106 8.58 13.88 -0.47
CA HIS A 106 9.15 15.10 0.12
C HIS A 106 8.32 15.77 1.23
N ARG A 107 7.03 15.45 1.28
CA ARG A 107 6.06 15.93 2.27
C ARG A 107 5.13 14.81 2.71
N PHE A 108 4.51 14.98 3.86
CA PHE A 108 3.30 14.24 4.24
C PHE A 108 2.29 15.15 4.93
N SER A 109 1.07 14.65 5.07
CA SER A 109 -0.02 15.28 5.81
C SER A 109 -0.44 14.39 6.98
N SER A 110 -0.96 14.99 8.04
CA SER A 110 -1.60 14.29 9.16
C SER A 110 -2.95 14.90 9.50
N CYS A 111 -3.90 14.04 9.85
CA CYS A 111 -5.25 14.41 10.31
C CYS A 111 -5.46 13.97 11.76
N SER A 112 -6.12 14.81 12.56
CA SER A 112 -6.36 14.60 13.99
C SER A 112 -7.78 14.96 14.44
N LYS A 113 -8.16 14.44 15.61
CA LYS A 113 -9.33 14.86 16.39
C LYS A 113 -9.27 16.32 16.88
N ASP A 114 -8.09 16.95 16.89
CA ASP A 114 -7.92 18.38 17.22
C ASP A 114 -8.53 19.36 16.18
N CYS A 115 -9.16 18.82 15.14
CA CYS A 115 -9.74 19.49 13.98
C CYS A 115 -8.71 20.14 13.02
N THR A 116 -7.42 19.80 13.14
CA THR A 116 -6.37 20.33 12.27
C THR A 116 -5.82 19.30 11.29
N VAL A 117 -5.47 19.79 10.09
CA VAL A 117 -4.59 19.11 9.16
C VAL A 117 -3.22 19.77 9.26
N LYS A 118 -2.17 18.96 9.41
CA LYS A 118 -0.79 19.44 9.44
C LYS A 118 -0.03 18.93 8.23
N LEU A 119 0.75 19.80 7.61
CA LEU A 119 1.63 19.49 6.50
C LEU A 119 3.08 19.54 6.99
N TRP A 120 3.85 18.55 6.60
CA TRP A 120 5.18 18.30 7.10
C TRP A 120 6.19 18.15 5.96
N ASP A 121 7.43 18.59 6.20
CA ASP A 121 8.56 18.48 5.29
C ASP A 121 9.53 17.40 5.81
N THR A 122 10.04 16.59 4.88
CA THR A 122 10.96 15.48 5.14
C THR A 122 12.33 15.65 4.50
N GLU A 123 12.56 16.68 3.69
CA GLU A 123 13.80 16.89 2.92
C GLU A 123 14.79 17.87 3.60
N ARG A 124 14.61 18.13 4.90
CA ARG A 124 15.51 19.06 5.62
C ARG A 124 16.97 18.61 5.56
N PRO A 125 17.94 19.54 5.41
CA PRO A 125 19.36 19.21 5.37
C PRO A 125 19.92 18.53 6.64
N ASP A 126 19.24 18.68 7.77
CA ASP A 126 19.56 18.02 9.05
C ASP A 126 18.95 16.61 9.19
N GLY A 127 18.11 16.19 8.23
CA GLY A 127 17.40 14.91 8.24
C GLY A 127 16.20 14.85 9.19
N THR A 128 15.82 15.97 9.82
CA THR A 128 14.67 16.05 10.73
C THR A 128 13.37 16.37 10.00
N ILE A 129 12.28 15.76 10.44
CA ILE A 129 10.94 16.08 9.96
C ILE A 129 10.43 17.31 10.68
N SER A 130 9.71 18.19 9.97
CA SER A 130 9.24 19.46 10.53
C SER A 130 7.86 19.86 10.06
N LEU A 131 7.15 20.62 10.88
CA LEU A 131 5.88 21.25 10.52
C LEU A 131 6.11 22.40 9.54
N VAL A 132 5.36 22.40 8.43
CA VAL A 132 5.36 23.44 7.39
C VAL A 132 4.12 24.34 7.51
N HIS A 133 2.95 23.71 7.68
CA HIS A 133 1.67 24.41 7.73
C HIS A 133 0.67 23.67 8.63
N THR A 134 -0.28 24.41 9.21
CA THR A 134 -1.42 23.87 9.97
C THR A 134 -2.70 24.56 9.49
N SER A 135 -3.66 23.79 8.99
CA SER A 135 -4.99 24.26 8.61
C SER A 135 -6.02 23.79 9.64
N SER A 136 -6.80 24.70 10.21
CA SER A 136 -7.88 24.35 11.14
C SER A 136 -9.22 24.29 10.42
N MET A 137 -9.89 23.14 10.46
CA MET A 137 -11.21 22.97 9.83
C MET A 137 -12.37 23.36 10.75
N ARG A 138 -12.10 23.75 12.00
CA ARG A 138 -13.10 24.20 12.98
C ARG A 138 -13.95 25.36 12.45
N GLN A 139 -13.35 26.26 11.65
CA GLN A 139 -14.04 27.39 11.02
C GLN A 139 -15.08 27.00 9.96
N PHE A 140 -15.08 25.74 9.51
CA PHE A 140 -16.04 25.18 8.56
C PHE A 140 -17.08 24.26 9.25
N ASN A 141 -17.22 24.35 10.57
CA ASN A 141 -18.05 23.50 11.44
C ASN A 141 -17.65 22.02 11.42
N TRP A 142 -16.37 21.70 11.23
CA TRP A 142 -15.90 20.32 11.36
C TRP A 142 -15.66 19.97 12.84
N GLY A 143 -16.12 18.78 13.23
CA GLY A 143 -15.84 18.19 14.54
C GLY A 143 -14.44 17.58 14.62
N TYR A 144 -13.94 17.01 13.52
CA TYR A 144 -12.55 16.55 13.38
C TYR A 144 -12.19 16.22 11.92
N THR A 145 -10.89 16.05 11.67
CA THR A 145 -10.35 15.60 10.37
C THR A 145 -10.04 14.10 10.46
N GLN A 146 -10.34 13.33 9.42
CA GLN A 146 -10.33 11.86 9.45
C GLN A 146 -9.32 11.23 8.50
N PHE A 147 -9.21 11.75 7.28
CA PHE A 147 -8.46 11.13 6.19
C PHE A 147 -7.88 12.20 5.27
N SER A 148 -6.78 11.89 4.59
CA SER A 148 -6.14 12.80 3.64
C SER A 148 -5.49 12.04 2.48
N GLN A 149 -5.43 12.67 1.30
CA GLN A 149 -4.78 12.09 0.12
C GLN A 149 -4.23 13.19 -0.79
N PHE A 150 -2.96 13.09 -1.18
CA PHE A 150 -2.37 13.95 -2.21
C PHE A 150 -2.88 13.50 -3.60
N ASN A 151 -3.17 14.45 -4.49
CA ASN A 151 -3.36 14.14 -5.91
C ASN A 151 -2.00 13.71 -6.52
N ALA A 152 -2.01 13.10 -7.71
CA ALA A 152 -0.84 12.36 -8.20
C ALA A 152 0.32 13.26 -8.69
N ASP A 153 0.12 14.57 -8.88
CA ASP A 153 1.18 15.55 -9.13
C ASP A 153 1.71 16.29 -7.89
N ASP A 154 1.15 16.02 -6.70
CA ASP A 154 1.42 16.66 -5.40
C ASP A 154 1.06 18.16 -5.30
N SER A 155 0.19 18.69 -6.16
CA SER A 155 -0.26 20.10 -6.10
C SER A 155 -1.49 20.32 -5.20
N LEU A 156 -2.32 19.31 -4.98
CA LEU A 156 -3.57 19.39 -4.21
C LEU A 156 -3.61 18.34 -3.09
N LEU A 157 -4.21 18.72 -1.96
CA LEU A 157 -4.53 17.82 -0.87
C LEU A 157 -6.05 17.68 -0.73
N LEU A 158 -6.55 16.45 -0.85
CA LEU A 158 -7.88 16.06 -0.40
C LEU A 158 -7.82 15.81 1.10
N VAL A 159 -8.80 16.32 1.84
CA VAL A 159 -9.00 16.06 3.27
C VAL A 159 -10.47 15.69 3.47
N SER A 160 -10.74 14.61 4.19
CA SER A 160 -12.09 14.27 4.65
C SER A 160 -12.21 14.47 6.16
N GLY A 161 -13.40 14.88 6.62
CA GLY A 161 -13.70 15.01 8.04
C GLY A 161 -15.20 15.04 8.33
N VAL A 162 -15.54 15.11 9.61
CA VAL A 162 -16.93 15.10 10.07
C VAL A 162 -17.45 16.53 10.18
N TYR A 163 -18.34 16.92 9.28
CA TYR A 163 -19.13 18.15 9.36
C TYR A 163 -20.26 18.00 10.40
N LEU A 164 -20.36 18.97 11.30
CA LEU A 164 -21.42 19.07 12.30
C LEU A 164 -22.49 20.03 11.82
N GLY A 165 -23.61 19.48 11.34
CA GLY A 165 -24.76 20.23 10.86
C GLY A 165 -25.75 20.63 11.97
N PRO A 166 -26.80 21.38 11.60
CA PRO A 166 -27.90 21.70 12.50
C PRO A 166 -28.58 20.44 13.08
N HIS A 167 -29.24 20.58 14.23
CA HIS A 167 -30.00 19.52 14.90
C HIS A 167 -29.21 18.23 15.18
N HIS A 168 -27.91 18.34 15.50
CA HIS A 168 -27.00 17.22 15.77
C HIS A 168 -26.81 16.24 14.58
N SER A 169 -27.14 16.63 13.36
CA SER A 169 -26.86 15.83 12.16
C SER A 169 -25.37 15.88 11.81
N SER A 170 -24.67 14.75 11.91
CA SER A 170 -23.33 14.59 11.33
C SER A 170 -23.39 14.17 9.85
N SER A 171 -22.44 14.65 9.07
CA SER A 171 -22.14 14.14 7.71
C SER A 171 -20.64 14.24 7.46
N GLY A 172 -20.13 13.56 6.44
CA GLY A 172 -18.80 13.83 5.92
C GLY A 172 -18.79 15.11 5.09
N GLU A 173 -17.65 15.77 5.08
CA GLU A 173 -17.31 16.79 4.09
C GLU A 173 -15.87 16.56 3.65
N ILE A 174 -15.65 16.68 2.34
CA ILE A 174 -14.34 16.65 1.70
C ILE A 174 -13.96 18.09 1.42
N ALA A 175 -12.75 18.48 1.82
CA ALA A 175 -12.12 19.75 1.49
C ALA A 175 -10.94 19.51 0.54
N VAL A 176 -10.83 20.31 -0.52
CA VAL A 176 -9.66 20.33 -1.40
C VAL A 176 -8.82 21.56 -1.09
N ILE A 177 -7.54 21.39 -0.79
CA ILE A 177 -6.60 22.45 -0.42
C ILE A 177 -5.50 22.53 -1.48
N SER A 178 -5.17 23.74 -1.95
CA SER A 178 -3.99 23.98 -2.78
C SER A 178 -2.72 23.95 -1.93
N LEU A 179 -1.70 23.19 -2.37
CA LEU A 179 -0.41 23.10 -1.67
C LEU A 179 0.60 24.20 -2.06
N GLU A 180 0.23 25.06 -3.02
CA GLU A 180 1.00 26.25 -3.40
C GLU A 180 0.84 27.38 -2.37
N ASN A 181 -0.40 27.62 -1.93
CA ASN A 181 -0.77 28.76 -1.08
C ASN A 181 -1.58 28.37 0.19
N TYR A 182 -1.86 27.09 0.40
CA TYR A 182 -2.66 26.53 1.50
C TYR A 182 -4.11 27.05 1.56
N SER A 183 -4.66 27.52 0.43
CA SER A 183 -6.06 27.93 0.33
C SER A 183 -7.01 26.75 0.11
N LEU A 184 -8.18 26.81 0.74
CA LEU A 184 -9.30 25.93 0.45
C LEU A 184 -9.89 26.29 -0.93
N LEU A 185 -10.01 25.31 -1.82
CA LEU A 185 -10.50 25.48 -3.19
C LEU A 185 -11.96 25.06 -3.38
N SER A 186 -12.37 23.95 -2.76
CA SER A 186 -13.73 23.42 -2.87
C SER A 186 -14.10 22.58 -1.65
N ARG A 187 -15.41 22.42 -1.43
CA ARG A 187 -15.96 21.50 -0.42
C ARG A 187 -17.09 20.67 -0.99
N VAL A 188 -17.06 19.37 -0.75
CA VAL A 188 -18.02 18.40 -1.28
C VAL A 188 -18.58 17.57 -0.13
N ARG A 189 -19.91 17.56 0.04
CA ARG A 189 -20.55 16.71 1.06
C ARG A 189 -20.44 15.23 0.69
N ASN A 190 -20.20 14.42 1.72
CA ASN A 190 -20.00 12.98 1.63
C ASN A 190 -20.87 12.34 2.73
N LYS A 191 -21.83 11.49 2.41
CA LYS A 191 -22.76 10.95 3.41
C LYS A 191 -22.95 9.43 3.25
N PRO A 192 -22.59 8.59 4.24
CA PRO A 192 -22.06 8.94 5.57
C PRO A 192 -20.58 9.38 5.51
N TYR A 193 -19.98 9.73 6.66
CA TYR A 193 -18.64 10.35 6.70
C TYR A 193 -17.50 9.36 6.36
N ASP A 194 -17.73 8.10 6.67
CA ASP A 194 -16.90 6.91 6.50
C ASP A 194 -16.78 6.42 5.04
N VAL A 195 -17.34 7.14 4.08
CA VAL A 195 -16.99 7.01 2.65
C VAL A 195 -15.56 7.53 2.39
N PHE A 196 -15.12 8.54 3.15
CA PHE A 196 -13.91 9.37 3.00
C PHE A 196 -13.79 10.11 1.66
N GLY A 197 -13.91 9.42 0.53
CA GLY A 197 -13.66 9.95 -0.80
C GLY A 197 -12.19 9.86 -1.19
N CYS A 198 -11.92 9.83 -2.50
CA CYS A 198 -10.58 9.61 -3.04
C CYS A 198 -10.38 10.33 -4.38
N TRP A 199 -9.13 10.53 -4.78
CA TRP A 199 -8.79 10.99 -6.13
C TRP A 199 -9.06 9.90 -7.18
N LEU A 200 -9.61 10.29 -8.33
CA LEU A 200 -9.65 9.46 -9.54
C LEU A 200 -8.48 9.81 -10.48
N ASN A 201 -8.20 11.10 -10.60
CA ASN A 201 -7.12 11.71 -11.37
C ASN A 201 -6.75 13.07 -10.76
N GLU A 202 -5.79 13.78 -11.36
CA GLU A 202 -5.24 15.06 -10.85
C GLU A 202 -6.28 16.15 -10.54
N THR A 203 -7.43 16.11 -11.21
CA THR A 203 -8.43 17.19 -11.21
C THR A 203 -9.82 16.72 -10.79
N HIS A 204 -10.02 15.42 -10.53
CA HIS A 204 -11.33 14.86 -10.20
C HIS A 204 -11.26 13.91 -9.00
N LEU A 205 -12.22 14.08 -8.09
CA LEU A 205 -12.39 13.27 -6.89
C LEU A 205 -13.76 12.58 -6.86
N ILE A 206 -13.82 11.44 -6.21
CA ILE A 206 -15.04 10.66 -5.99
C ILE A 206 -15.57 10.95 -4.58
N SER A 207 -16.85 11.29 -4.48
CA SER A 207 -17.62 11.35 -3.23
C SER A 207 -18.82 10.40 -3.30
N GLY A 208 -19.42 10.08 -2.15
CA GLY A 208 -20.58 9.21 -2.05
C GLY A 208 -21.72 9.82 -1.25
N ASN A 209 -22.96 9.54 -1.66
CA ASN A 209 -24.15 9.90 -0.90
C ASN A 209 -25.11 8.72 -0.79
N LEU A 210 -25.54 8.44 0.45
CA LEU A 210 -26.48 7.39 0.81
C LEU A 210 -27.92 7.93 0.81
N HIS A 211 -28.80 7.25 0.07
CA HIS A 211 -30.22 7.54 0.02
C HIS A 211 -31.02 6.32 0.48
N TRP A 212 -31.76 6.45 1.57
CA TRP A 212 -32.70 5.41 2.02
C TRP A 212 -33.90 5.32 1.06
N ILE A 213 -34.27 4.09 0.70
CA ILE A 213 -35.37 3.81 -0.25
C ILE A 213 -36.53 3.11 0.47
N GLY A 214 -36.21 2.24 1.44
CA GLY A 214 -37.19 1.54 2.26
C GLY A 214 -36.60 1.12 3.60
N ASN A 215 -37.30 0.23 4.32
CA ASN A 215 -36.77 -0.33 5.55
C ASN A 215 -35.50 -1.15 5.25
N MET A 216 -34.41 -0.89 5.98
CA MET A 216 -33.10 -1.55 5.84
C MET A 216 -32.52 -1.58 4.41
N THR A 217 -33.03 -0.76 3.49
CA THR A 217 -32.67 -0.75 2.08
C THR A 217 -32.35 0.67 1.62
N SER A 218 -31.17 0.85 1.04
CA SER A 218 -30.67 2.15 0.61
C SER A 218 -29.95 2.03 -0.74
N CYS A 219 -29.46 3.15 -1.26
CA CYS A 219 -28.50 3.13 -2.34
C CYS A 219 -27.39 4.15 -2.11
N SER A 220 -26.17 3.75 -2.43
CA SER A 220 -25.00 4.61 -2.47
C SER A 220 -24.81 5.13 -3.89
N VAL A 221 -24.97 6.43 -4.06
CA VAL A 221 -24.65 7.13 -5.31
C VAL A 221 -23.24 7.68 -5.19
N LEU A 222 -22.36 7.22 -6.09
CA LEU A 222 -20.98 7.70 -6.21
C LEU A 222 -20.92 8.77 -7.30
N TRP A 223 -20.28 9.88 -6.97
CA TRP A 223 -20.30 11.12 -7.72
C TRP A 223 -18.88 11.53 -8.11
N LEU A 224 -18.68 11.89 -9.38
CA LEU A 224 -17.44 12.46 -9.88
C LEU A 224 -17.52 13.98 -9.81
N ASN A 225 -16.63 14.59 -9.03
CA ASN A 225 -16.56 16.01 -8.76
C ASN A 225 -15.24 16.57 -9.31
N LYS A 226 -15.24 17.83 -9.77
CA LYS A 226 -13.99 18.57 -10.05
C LYS A 226 -13.37 19.09 -8.75
N ALA A 227 -12.04 19.10 -8.70
CA ALA A 227 -11.26 19.68 -7.61
C ALA A 227 -11.48 21.19 -7.44
N PHE A 228 -11.68 21.88 -8.57
CA PHE A 228 -11.95 23.31 -8.65
C PHE A 228 -13.43 23.52 -8.95
N GLN A 229 -14.08 24.38 -8.16
CA GLN A 229 -15.41 24.90 -8.43
C GLN A 229 -15.24 26.40 -8.71
N ASP A 230 -15.71 26.87 -9.87
CA ASP A 230 -15.67 28.29 -10.19
C ASP A 230 -16.57 29.09 -9.24
N ILE A 231 -16.29 30.38 -9.05
CA ILE A 231 -16.96 31.23 -8.04
C ILE A 231 -18.48 31.35 -8.28
N GLU A 232 -18.96 31.15 -9.51
CA GLU A 232 -20.40 31.12 -9.85
C GLU A 232 -21.06 29.73 -9.62
N SER A 233 -20.26 28.71 -9.29
CA SER A 233 -20.67 27.30 -9.11
C SER A 233 -21.03 26.94 -7.66
N GLU A 234 -20.92 27.86 -6.69
CA GLU A 234 -21.14 27.60 -5.24
C GLU A 234 -22.47 26.90 -4.91
N ASN A 235 -23.50 27.09 -5.75
CA ASN A 235 -24.83 26.50 -5.57
C ASN A 235 -25.15 25.36 -6.56
N VAL A 236 -24.28 25.08 -7.54
CA VAL A 236 -24.49 24.01 -8.54
C VAL A 236 -23.21 23.20 -8.69
N ASN A 237 -23.16 22.08 -7.99
CA ASN A 237 -22.14 21.05 -8.13
C ASN A 237 -22.02 20.59 -9.60
N VAL A 238 -20.92 20.96 -10.29
CA VAL A 238 -20.57 20.41 -11.62
C VAL A 238 -20.11 18.96 -11.46
N VAL A 239 -21.10 18.07 -11.38
CA VAL A 239 -20.93 16.70 -10.89
C VAL A 239 -21.62 15.71 -11.81
N LYS A 240 -20.88 14.66 -12.20
CA LYS A 240 -21.39 13.54 -12.99
C LYS A 240 -21.64 12.36 -12.06
N ARG A 241 -22.85 11.77 -12.10
CA ARG A 241 -23.11 10.50 -11.42
C ARG A 241 -22.23 9.43 -12.06
N LEU A 242 -21.37 8.80 -11.25
CA LEU A 242 -20.46 7.75 -11.72
C LEU A 242 -21.14 6.38 -11.64
N PHE A 243 -21.61 6.01 -10.45
CA PHE A 243 -22.35 4.77 -10.19
C PHE A 243 -23.47 5.00 -9.17
N LYS A 244 -24.48 4.13 -9.19
CA LYS A 244 -25.56 4.05 -8.21
C LYS A 244 -25.78 2.59 -7.82
N ILE A 245 -25.27 2.22 -6.67
CA ILE A 245 -25.21 0.85 -6.18
C ILE A 245 -26.30 0.70 -5.09
N GLN A 246 -27.05 -0.40 -5.16
CA GLN A 246 -28.04 -0.74 -4.13
C GLN A 246 -27.34 -1.33 -2.91
N ASN A 247 -27.81 -0.96 -1.71
CA ASN A 247 -27.37 -1.58 -0.47
C ASN A 247 -28.57 -2.25 0.21
N ILE A 248 -28.34 -3.41 0.80
CA ILE A 248 -29.34 -4.25 1.47
C ILE A 248 -28.94 -4.45 2.93
N ASN A 249 -29.87 -4.89 3.78
CA ASN A 249 -29.55 -5.28 5.16
C ASN A 249 -28.84 -4.18 5.96
N ALA A 250 -29.27 -2.93 5.74
CA ALA A 250 -28.72 -1.69 6.30
C ALA A 250 -27.24 -1.42 6.00
N SER A 251 -26.63 -2.14 5.04
CA SER A 251 -25.25 -1.90 4.62
C SER A 251 -25.06 -0.56 3.92
N THR A 252 -23.80 -0.12 3.88
CA THR A 252 -23.37 1.12 3.23
C THR A 252 -22.04 0.88 2.54
N ILE A 253 -21.82 1.61 1.43
CA ILE A 253 -20.48 1.75 0.86
C ILE A 253 -19.63 2.61 1.81
N ARG A 254 -18.43 2.12 2.18
CA ARG A 254 -17.43 2.83 2.98
C ARG A 254 -16.05 2.65 2.34
N THR A 255 -15.05 3.44 2.76
CA THR A 255 -13.64 3.34 2.32
C THR A 255 -13.47 3.18 0.80
N VAL A 256 -13.73 4.24 0.04
CA VAL A 256 -13.61 4.22 -1.43
C VAL A 256 -12.16 4.49 -1.87
N MET A 257 -11.63 3.69 -2.78
CA MET A 257 -10.27 3.77 -3.32
C MET A 257 -10.26 3.51 -4.84
N VAL A 258 -9.23 4.01 -5.55
CA VAL A 258 -9.03 3.78 -6.98
C VAL A 258 -7.72 3.05 -7.23
N ALA A 259 -7.76 1.97 -8.01
CA ALA A 259 -6.60 1.17 -8.41
C ALA A 259 -6.38 1.23 -9.93
N HIS A 260 -5.38 2.01 -10.37
CA HIS A 260 -4.87 2.02 -11.76
C HIS A 260 -3.95 0.81 -12.07
N CYS A 261 -4.56 -0.32 -12.41
CA CYS A 261 -3.93 -1.57 -12.83
C CYS A 261 -3.32 -1.51 -14.24
N ARG A 262 -2.30 -0.67 -14.45
CA ARG A 262 -1.74 -0.40 -15.79
C ARG A 262 -1.00 -1.58 -16.42
N ARG A 263 -0.20 -2.34 -15.66
CA ARG A 263 0.53 -3.51 -16.18
C ARG A 263 0.68 -4.63 -15.15
N HIS A 264 -0.25 -5.57 -15.14
CA HIS A 264 -0.18 -6.80 -14.35
C HIS A 264 0.83 -7.84 -14.90
N ASP A 265 1.44 -7.58 -16.05
CA ASP A 265 2.32 -8.52 -16.77
C ASP A 265 3.80 -8.15 -16.70
N ASN A 266 4.16 -7.08 -15.99
CA ASN A 266 5.56 -6.86 -15.63
C ASN A 266 5.91 -7.89 -14.54
N PRO A 267 6.90 -8.79 -14.73
CA PRO A 267 7.25 -9.85 -13.78
C PRO A 267 7.91 -9.22 -12.55
N ASP A 268 7.03 -8.77 -11.65
CA ASP A 268 7.29 -7.96 -10.47
C ASP A 268 7.96 -6.60 -10.76
N LEU A 269 7.34 -5.51 -10.29
CA LEU A 269 8.00 -4.20 -10.14
C LEU A 269 9.07 -4.20 -9.00
N LEU A 270 9.58 -5.39 -8.66
CA LEU A 270 10.75 -5.62 -7.80
C LEU A 270 12.07 -5.20 -8.47
N LEU A 271 12.09 -5.01 -9.80
CA LEU A 271 13.27 -4.56 -10.52
C LEU A 271 13.17 -3.07 -10.90
N ASP A 272 14.32 -2.40 -10.84
CA ASP A 272 14.60 -1.06 -11.36
C ASP A 272 14.23 0.19 -10.55
N TYR A 273 14.73 0.32 -9.32
CA TYR A 273 15.02 1.66 -8.77
C TYR A 273 16.10 2.38 -9.59
N GLU A 274 17.13 1.65 -10.05
CA GLU A 274 18.17 2.20 -10.94
C GLU A 274 17.60 2.57 -12.31
N ALA A 275 16.77 1.73 -12.96
CA ALA A 275 16.17 2.14 -14.23
C ALA A 275 15.00 3.13 -14.10
N GLN A 276 14.33 3.28 -12.95
CA GLN A 276 13.43 4.43 -12.71
C GLN A 276 14.23 5.75 -12.60
N SER A 277 15.37 5.72 -11.90
CA SER A 277 16.33 6.85 -11.83
C SER A 277 16.92 7.20 -13.22
N LEU A 278 17.17 6.20 -14.06
CA LEU A 278 17.68 6.39 -15.43
C LEU A 278 16.58 6.73 -16.45
N ALA A 279 15.35 6.22 -16.31
CA ALA A 279 14.24 6.48 -17.22
C ALA A 279 13.73 7.92 -17.13
N GLN A 280 13.84 8.57 -15.96
CA GLN A 280 13.66 10.02 -15.83
C GLN A 280 14.66 10.81 -16.71
N ARG A 281 15.82 10.24 -17.07
CA ARG A 281 16.80 10.83 -18.00
C ARG A 281 16.60 10.43 -19.46
N GLN A 282 15.72 9.47 -19.76
CA GLN A 282 15.58 8.84 -21.09
C GLN A 282 14.16 8.88 -21.68
N LYS A 283 13.26 9.75 -21.17
CA LYS A 283 11.99 10.11 -21.84
C LYS A 283 12.23 10.94 -23.12
N GLY A 284 12.97 10.37 -24.07
CA GLY A 284 13.56 11.09 -25.20
C GLY A 284 13.81 10.24 -26.45
N GLN A 285 13.02 9.20 -26.72
CA GLN A 285 12.68 8.71 -28.08
C GLN A 285 11.67 7.54 -28.04
N ARG A 286 10.77 7.48 -29.03
CA ARG A 286 9.76 6.42 -29.23
C ARG A 286 10.26 5.40 -30.26
N HIS A 287 9.80 4.14 -30.20
CA HIS A 287 8.78 3.57 -31.12
C HIS A 287 8.47 2.07 -30.87
N HIS A 288 7.26 1.64 -31.24
CA HIS A 288 6.79 0.24 -31.30
C HIS A 288 7.19 -0.41 -32.68
N GLN A 289 6.93 -1.67 -33.08
CA GLN A 289 5.88 -2.67 -32.74
C GLN A 289 6.31 -4.14 -33.18
N PRO A 290 5.46 -5.17 -33.51
CA PRO A 290 5.49 -6.51 -32.85
C PRO A 290 5.62 -7.74 -33.82
N LEU A 291 5.05 -8.93 -33.45
CA LEU A 291 4.66 -10.17 -34.22
C LEU A 291 5.34 -11.50 -33.71
N LEU A 292 4.79 -12.75 -33.71
CA LEU A 292 3.45 -13.37 -33.96
C LEU A 292 3.45 -14.94 -33.69
N PHE A 293 2.37 -15.53 -33.10
CA PHE A 293 1.88 -16.98 -33.11
C PHE A 293 2.79 -18.15 -32.58
N ASP A 294 2.34 -19.38 -32.23
CA ASP A 294 1.16 -20.23 -32.60
C ASP A 294 0.68 -21.27 -31.51
N LEU A 295 -0.37 -22.07 -31.81
CA LEU A 295 -1.32 -22.89 -30.98
C LEU A 295 -0.90 -24.32 -30.49
N GLY A 296 -1.70 -24.95 -29.59
CA GLY A 296 -1.55 -26.40 -29.24
C GLY A 296 -2.44 -27.11 -28.15
N THR A 297 -3.77 -27.10 -28.26
CA THR A 297 -4.80 -28.12 -27.84
C THR A 297 -4.63 -29.15 -26.67
N SER A 298 -5.60 -29.09 -25.72
CA SER A 298 -6.49 -30.15 -25.14
C SER A 298 -6.00 -31.44 -24.44
N GLY A 299 -6.65 -31.76 -23.30
CA GLY A 299 -6.77 -33.10 -22.70
C GLY A 299 -7.71 -33.13 -21.47
N SER A 300 -8.71 -34.01 -21.45
CA SER A 300 -9.75 -34.19 -20.40
C SER A 300 -9.51 -35.47 -19.59
N GLU A 301 -10.00 -35.56 -18.35
CA GLU A 301 -10.48 -36.84 -17.76
C GLU A 301 -11.28 -36.66 -16.45
N GLU A 302 -12.14 -37.64 -16.18
CA GLU A 302 -13.18 -37.71 -15.13
C GLU A 302 -13.04 -39.04 -14.32
N GLU A 303 -13.80 -39.41 -13.28
CA GLU A 303 -15.04 -38.91 -12.64
C GLU A 303 -15.12 -39.41 -11.16
N GLU A 304 -16.18 -39.02 -10.41
CA GLU A 304 -16.78 -39.76 -9.25
C GLU A 304 -15.99 -39.93 -7.91
N GLU A 305 -16.62 -40.20 -6.74
CA GLU A 305 -18.06 -40.22 -6.36
C GLU A 305 -18.33 -39.68 -4.93
N SER A 306 -19.61 -39.64 -4.56
CA SER A 306 -20.18 -39.02 -3.36
C SER A 306 -20.62 -40.03 -2.28
N ARG A 307 -20.80 -39.56 -1.02
CA ARG A 307 -22.04 -39.68 -0.20
C ARG A 307 -21.80 -39.67 1.32
N LYS A 308 -22.46 -38.71 1.98
CA LYS A 308 -23.28 -38.90 3.21
C LYS A 308 -24.08 -37.62 3.41
N ASN A 309 -25.35 -37.63 3.03
CA ASN A 309 -26.16 -36.42 2.90
C ASN A 309 -27.61 -36.68 3.36
N VAL A 310 -27.96 -36.24 4.57
CA VAL A 310 -29.36 -36.13 5.07
C VAL A 310 -29.51 -34.88 5.94
N ASP A 311 -28.81 -34.76 7.08
CA ASP A 311 -28.88 -33.59 7.98
C ASP A 311 -28.28 -32.31 7.35
N SER A 312 -27.27 -32.47 6.50
CA SER A 312 -26.69 -31.39 5.70
C SER A 312 -27.71 -30.74 4.76
N ARG A 313 -28.85 -31.38 4.47
CA ARG A 313 -29.77 -30.92 3.44
C ARG A 313 -30.76 -29.85 3.92
N GLU A 314 -31.18 -29.89 5.19
CA GLU A 314 -31.90 -28.75 5.80
C GLU A 314 -30.96 -27.56 5.98
N LEU A 315 -29.73 -27.79 6.47
CA LEU A 315 -28.71 -26.74 6.59
C LEU A 315 -28.31 -26.16 5.22
N GLU A 316 -28.23 -26.98 4.17
CA GLU A 316 -28.03 -26.53 2.78
C GLU A 316 -29.24 -25.74 2.27
N ILE A 317 -30.47 -26.10 2.62
CA ILE A 317 -31.67 -25.35 2.21
C ILE A 317 -31.73 -24.00 2.95
N GLU A 318 -31.45 -23.95 4.25
CA GLU A 318 -31.38 -22.70 5.01
C GLU A 318 -30.21 -21.83 4.57
N THR A 319 -29.04 -22.43 4.28
CA THR A 319 -27.91 -21.73 3.68
C THR A 319 -28.22 -21.27 2.26
N GLN A 320 -28.95 -22.05 1.46
CA GLN A 320 -29.44 -21.63 0.14
C GLN A 320 -30.52 -20.56 0.24
N VAL A 321 -31.34 -20.52 1.30
CA VAL A 321 -32.34 -19.46 1.53
C VAL A 321 -31.64 -18.19 2.00
N ALA A 322 -30.67 -18.26 2.90
CA ALA A 322 -29.81 -17.12 3.27
C ALA A 322 -29.00 -16.62 2.07
N GLN A 323 -28.43 -17.51 1.26
CA GLN A 323 -27.79 -17.16 -0.01
C GLN A 323 -28.80 -16.65 -1.05
N MET A 324 -30.05 -17.12 -1.08
CA MET A 324 -31.07 -16.63 -2.02
C MET A 324 -31.63 -15.27 -1.62
N MET A 325 -31.74 -14.98 -0.32
CA MET A 325 -32.05 -13.64 0.19
C MET A 325 -30.85 -12.70 0.06
N GLY A 326 -29.60 -13.19 0.20
CA GLY A 326 -28.38 -12.47 -0.20
C GLY A 326 -28.25 -12.25 -1.71
N ARG A 327 -28.83 -13.15 -2.52
CA ARG A 327 -29.08 -13.00 -3.97
C ARG A 327 -30.33 -12.15 -4.27
N ALA A 328 -30.80 -11.33 -3.34
CA ALA A 328 -31.61 -10.15 -3.65
C ALA A 328 -30.72 -9.05 -4.27
N HIS A 329 -30.21 -9.38 -5.46
CA HIS A 329 -29.07 -8.78 -6.14
C HIS A 329 -29.11 -7.23 -6.28
N THR A 330 -28.03 -6.56 -5.85
CA THR A 330 -27.30 -5.71 -6.82
C THR A 330 -26.98 -6.60 -8.02
N LYS A 331 -27.50 -6.26 -9.20
CA LYS A 331 -27.48 -7.11 -10.42
C LYS A 331 -26.19 -7.93 -10.47
N ALA A 332 -26.34 -9.26 -10.45
CA ALA A 332 -25.21 -10.20 -10.38
C ALA A 332 -24.12 -9.81 -11.38
N PRO A 333 -22.82 -10.02 -11.06
CA PRO A 333 -21.75 -9.73 -12.00
C PRO A 333 -22.07 -10.43 -13.33
N ASP A 334 -22.21 -9.64 -14.40
CA ASP A 334 -22.73 -10.10 -15.69
C ASP A 334 -21.79 -11.21 -16.20
N CYS A 335 -22.22 -12.48 -16.06
CA CYS A 335 -21.35 -13.63 -16.32
C CYS A 335 -20.94 -13.74 -17.81
N SER A 336 -21.65 -13.05 -18.70
CA SER A 336 -21.28 -12.83 -20.11
C SER A 336 -20.07 -11.91 -20.31
N LEU A 337 -19.58 -11.22 -19.27
CA LEU A 337 -18.30 -10.53 -19.23
C LEU A 337 -17.19 -11.37 -18.56
N ILE A 338 -17.52 -12.59 -18.12
CA ILE A 338 -16.62 -13.57 -17.47
C ILE A 338 -16.31 -14.74 -18.42
N GLU A 339 -16.77 -14.69 -19.68
CA GLU A 339 -15.97 -15.33 -20.73
C GLU A 339 -14.61 -14.62 -20.78
N PRO A 340 -13.49 -15.35 -20.93
CA PRO A 340 -12.25 -14.76 -21.41
C PRO A 340 -12.44 -14.43 -22.89
N SER A 341 -13.27 -13.41 -23.17
CA SER A 341 -13.03 -12.56 -24.32
C SER A 341 -11.55 -12.19 -24.28
N GLU A 342 -10.85 -12.34 -25.39
CA GLU A 342 -9.41 -12.12 -25.49
C GLU A 342 -9.10 -10.63 -25.23
N SER A 343 -9.12 -10.25 -23.95
CA SER A 343 -8.87 -8.89 -23.51
C SER A 343 -7.41 -8.63 -23.77
N LYS A 344 -7.15 -7.91 -24.87
CA LYS A 344 -5.81 -7.63 -25.41
C LYS A 344 -4.83 -7.40 -24.27
N GLU A 345 -3.82 -8.26 -24.19
CA GLU A 345 -2.78 -8.18 -23.17
C GLU A 345 -2.20 -6.76 -23.18
N GLY A 346 -2.40 -6.01 -22.08
CA GLY A 346 -1.95 -4.63 -21.93
C GLY A 346 -3.01 -3.51 -22.01
N GLU A 347 -4.31 -3.77 -21.87
CA GLU A 347 -5.27 -2.68 -21.58
C GLU A 347 -5.18 -2.21 -20.12
N ASP A 348 -4.84 -0.93 -19.91
CA ASP A 348 -4.79 -0.24 -18.61
C ASP A 348 -6.18 -0.28 -17.92
N LYS A 349 -6.39 -1.21 -16.97
CA LYS A 349 -7.65 -1.27 -16.20
C LYS A 349 -7.62 -0.28 -15.02
N THR A 350 -8.73 0.37 -14.74
CA THR A 350 -8.89 1.22 -13.54
C THR A 350 -10.09 0.72 -12.75
N TYR A 351 -9.85 0.21 -11.55
CA TYR A 351 -10.90 -0.27 -10.67
C TYR A 351 -11.24 0.76 -9.60
N LEU A 352 -12.54 0.91 -9.33
CA LEU A 352 -13.08 1.45 -8.10
C LEU A 352 -13.22 0.29 -7.11
N LEU A 353 -12.57 0.43 -5.96
CA LEU A 353 -12.61 -0.51 -4.85
C LEU A 353 -13.31 0.16 -3.68
N PHE A 354 -14.16 -0.58 -2.97
CA PHE A 354 -14.82 -0.06 -1.78
C PHE A 354 -15.29 -1.19 -0.87
N THR A 355 -15.42 -0.92 0.43
CA THR A 355 -16.06 -1.87 1.35
C THR A 355 -17.57 -1.75 1.28
N THR A 356 -18.25 -2.87 1.44
CA THR A 356 -19.71 -3.01 1.44
C THR A 356 -20.11 -4.22 2.29
N GLY A 357 -21.40 -4.52 2.33
CA GLY A 357 -21.92 -5.72 2.98
C GLY A 357 -23.26 -6.16 2.37
N SER A 358 -23.60 -7.43 2.58
CA SER A 358 -24.90 -7.99 2.20
C SER A 358 -25.61 -8.68 3.38
N LEU A 359 -24.90 -9.08 4.43
CA LEU A 359 -25.48 -9.79 5.59
C LEU A 359 -25.79 -8.87 6.79
N THR A 360 -24.99 -7.83 7.02
CA THR A 360 -25.12 -6.86 8.12
C THR A 360 -24.80 -5.44 7.66
N TYR A 361 -25.02 -4.45 8.53
CA TYR A 361 -24.60 -3.06 8.29
C TYR A 361 -23.08 -2.84 8.32
N SER A 362 -22.33 -3.78 8.89
CA SER A 362 -20.87 -3.70 9.03
C SER A 362 -20.18 -4.20 7.75
N PRO A 363 -19.12 -3.53 7.26
CA PRO A 363 -18.45 -3.93 6.03
C PRO A 363 -17.76 -5.29 6.17
N HIS A 364 -18.08 -6.23 5.29
CA HIS A 364 -17.50 -7.60 5.24
C HIS A 364 -17.20 -8.08 3.81
N GLN A 365 -17.56 -7.27 2.80
CA GLN A 365 -17.35 -7.54 1.39
C GLN A 365 -16.59 -6.38 0.73
N ILE A 366 -15.84 -6.68 -0.31
CA ILE A 366 -15.13 -5.72 -1.14
C ILE A 366 -15.83 -5.69 -2.49
N GLY A 367 -16.47 -4.57 -2.81
CA GLY A 367 -17.04 -4.31 -4.13
C GLY A 367 -15.97 -3.81 -5.09
N ILE A 368 -15.95 -4.38 -6.29
CA ILE A 368 -15.02 -4.02 -7.37
C ILE A 368 -15.84 -3.62 -8.60
N LYS A 369 -15.55 -2.43 -9.13
CA LYS A 369 -16.19 -1.91 -10.34
C LYS A 369 -15.15 -1.32 -11.30
N LEU A 370 -15.18 -1.70 -12.57
CA LEU A 370 -14.33 -1.14 -13.61
C LEU A 370 -14.83 0.27 -14.00
N ILE A 371 -13.95 1.26 -13.89
CA ILE A 371 -14.19 2.61 -14.42
C ILE A 371 -13.73 2.63 -15.87
N LYS A 372 -14.68 2.83 -16.81
CA LYS A 372 -14.36 2.96 -18.23
C LYS A 372 -13.76 4.35 -18.54
N PRO A 373 -12.90 4.52 -19.56
CA PRO A 373 -12.24 5.80 -19.85
C PRO A 373 -13.21 6.98 -20.09
N ASP A 374 -14.38 6.75 -20.69
CA ASP A 374 -15.45 7.73 -20.90
C ASP A 374 -16.14 8.20 -19.60
N GLN A 375 -16.03 7.41 -18.54
CA GLN A 375 -16.57 7.71 -17.22
C GLN A 375 -15.61 8.55 -16.37
N MET A 376 -14.32 8.63 -16.74
CA MET A 376 -13.27 9.34 -15.97
C MET A 376 -13.31 10.87 -16.09
N THR A 377 -14.18 11.41 -16.94
CA THR A 377 -14.34 12.85 -17.18
C THR A 377 -15.78 13.27 -16.92
N THR A 378 -15.98 14.51 -16.43
CA THR A 378 -17.31 15.13 -16.36
C THR A 378 -17.92 15.41 -17.73
N SER A 379 -17.12 15.41 -18.80
CA SER A 379 -17.59 15.61 -20.18
C SER A 379 -18.33 14.38 -20.72
N GLY A 380 -19.11 14.59 -21.79
CA GLY A 380 -19.97 13.57 -22.40
C GLY A 380 -21.38 13.54 -21.77
N PRO A 381 -22.26 12.64 -22.24
CA PRO A 381 -23.63 12.54 -21.74
C PRO A 381 -23.63 12.23 -20.23
N VAL A 382 -24.59 12.83 -19.52
CA VAL A 382 -24.89 12.44 -18.14
C VAL A 382 -25.42 11.01 -18.20
N LEU A 383 -24.75 10.08 -17.50
CA LEU A 383 -25.11 8.66 -17.47
C LEU A 383 -26.57 8.49 -17.02
N GLY A 384 -27.49 8.37 -17.98
CA GLY A 384 -28.93 8.42 -17.74
C GLY A 384 -29.80 8.65 -18.97
N GLU A 385 -29.35 9.35 -20.02
CA GLU A 385 -30.18 9.62 -21.21
C GLU A 385 -30.30 8.43 -22.19
N GLU A 386 -29.34 7.49 -22.19
CA GLU A 386 -29.34 6.30 -23.07
C GLU A 386 -29.62 4.98 -22.33
N ARG A 387 -30.00 5.00 -21.04
CA ARG A 387 -30.40 3.78 -20.33
C ARG A 387 -31.86 3.45 -20.65
N SER A 388 -32.14 2.17 -20.89
CA SER A 388 -33.53 1.68 -20.89
C SER A 388 -34.17 1.95 -19.52
N SER A 389 -35.50 1.99 -19.48
CA SER A 389 -36.31 2.21 -18.28
C SER A 389 -36.08 1.20 -17.14
N ASP A 390 -35.31 0.15 -17.39
CA ASP A 390 -35.38 -1.11 -16.63
C ASP A 390 -34.16 -1.32 -15.69
N GLU A 391 -33.05 -0.59 -15.88
CA GLU A 391 -31.84 -0.69 -15.02
C GLU A 391 -31.65 0.53 -14.09
N PHE A 392 -32.31 0.52 -12.93
CA PHE A 392 -32.28 1.60 -11.92
C PHE A 392 -31.01 1.63 -11.04
N PHE A 393 -30.23 0.53 -11.02
CA PHE A 393 -28.99 0.35 -10.25
C PHE A 393 -27.89 -0.28 -11.12
N ASP A 394 -26.63 0.04 -10.80
CA ASP A 394 -25.46 -0.56 -11.46
C ASP A 394 -25.08 -1.92 -10.84
N SER A 395 -24.75 -2.90 -11.67
CA SER A 395 -24.12 -4.17 -11.23
C SER A 395 -22.71 -3.92 -10.70
N LEU A 396 -22.20 -4.82 -9.86
CA LEU A 396 -20.76 -4.89 -9.52
C LEU A 396 -20.08 -5.87 -10.47
N ASP A 397 -18.81 -5.61 -10.82
CA ASP A 397 -18.07 -6.50 -11.75
C ASP A 397 -17.43 -7.67 -10.99
N HIS A 398 -17.06 -7.45 -9.73
CA HIS A 398 -16.66 -8.51 -8.82
C HIS A 398 -16.99 -8.15 -7.36
N VAL A 399 -17.16 -9.16 -6.51
CA VAL A 399 -17.35 -9.02 -5.06
C VAL A 399 -16.55 -10.10 -4.37
N ILE A 400 -15.72 -9.71 -3.39
CA ILE A 400 -14.95 -10.64 -2.55
C ILE A 400 -15.53 -10.58 -1.14
N ASP A 401 -15.92 -11.73 -0.59
CA ASP A 401 -16.37 -11.85 0.80
C ASP A 401 -15.21 -12.26 1.70
N ILE A 402 -15.01 -11.52 2.79
CA ILE A 402 -13.89 -11.69 3.72
C ILE A 402 -14.31 -12.47 4.99
N HIS A 403 -15.62 -12.74 5.17
CA HIS A 403 -16.16 -13.44 6.34
C HIS A 403 -15.72 -12.83 7.69
N GLY A 404 -15.68 -11.50 7.76
CA GLY A 404 -15.24 -10.74 8.93
C GLY A 404 -15.42 -9.24 8.73
N HIS A 405 -15.31 -8.44 9.79
CA HIS A 405 -15.41 -6.99 9.67
C HIS A 405 -14.13 -6.42 9.06
N ILE A 406 -14.25 -5.75 7.92
CA ILE A 406 -13.15 -5.05 7.25
C ILE A 406 -12.92 -3.71 7.95
N ILE A 407 -11.70 -3.49 8.44
CA ILE A 407 -11.31 -2.33 9.26
C ILE A 407 -10.21 -1.47 8.61
N GLY A 408 -9.64 -1.92 7.49
CA GLY A 408 -8.59 -1.20 6.79
C GLY A 408 -8.27 -1.80 5.43
N MET A 409 -7.89 -0.96 4.48
CA MET A 409 -7.48 -1.35 3.13
C MET A 409 -6.28 -0.50 2.70
N GLY A 410 -5.35 -1.10 1.94
CA GLY A 410 -4.19 -0.43 1.36
C GLY A 410 -3.77 -1.11 0.07
N LEU A 411 -3.26 -0.35 -0.90
CA LEU A 411 -2.76 -0.89 -2.18
C LEU A 411 -1.25 -1.03 -2.13
N SER A 412 -0.70 -2.06 -2.78
CA SER A 412 0.73 -2.10 -3.10
C SER A 412 1.10 -0.95 -4.05
N PRO A 413 2.35 -0.45 -4.08
CA PRO A 413 2.74 0.70 -4.91
C PRO A 413 2.56 0.53 -6.42
N ASP A 414 2.46 -0.72 -6.89
CA ASP A 414 2.18 -1.11 -8.26
C ASP A 414 0.68 -1.36 -8.56
N HIS A 415 -0.18 -1.20 -7.55
CA HIS A 415 -1.62 -1.47 -7.58
C HIS A 415 -1.98 -2.90 -8.05
N ARG A 416 -1.05 -3.85 -7.91
CA ARG A 416 -1.27 -5.27 -8.23
C ARG A 416 -1.97 -6.01 -7.07
N TYR A 417 -1.62 -5.67 -5.84
CA TYR A 417 -2.15 -6.32 -4.64
C TYR A 417 -2.93 -5.33 -3.78
N LEU A 418 -4.09 -5.77 -3.32
CA LEU A 418 -4.90 -5.12 -2.31
C LEU A 418 -4.69 -5.85 -0.97
N TYR A 419 -4.24 -5.11 0.04
CA TYR A 419 -4.05 -5.58 1.40
C TYR A 419 -5.25 -5.14 2.25
N VAL A 420 -5.82 -6.05 3.04
CA VAL A 420 -7.09 -5.83 3.75
C VAL A 420 -7.00 -6.34 5.18
N ASN A 421 -7.15 -5.45 6.16
CA ASN A 421 -7.32 -5.83 7.56
C ASN A 421 -8.77 -6.25 7.80
N SER A 422 -8.98 -7.45 8.34
CA SER A 422 -10.28 -7.94 8.77
C SER A 422 -10.24 -8.54 10.18
N ARG A 423 -11.40 -8.60 10.83
CA ARG A 423 -11.60 -9.36 12.07
C ARG A 423 -12.65 -10.43 11.81
N ALA A 424 -12.18 -11.67 11.71
CA ALA A 424 -12.99 -12.81 11.29
C ALA A 424 -14.19 -13.07 12.20
N TRP A 425 -15.26 -13.56 11.60
CA TRP A 425 -16.43 -14.12 12.29
C TRP A 425 -16.16 -15.57 12.75
N PRO A 426 -16.91 -16.08 13.75
CA PRO A 426 -16.86 -17.49 14.12
C PRO A 426 -17.24 -18.38 12.93
N ALA A 427 -16.43 -19.40 12.65
CA ALA A 427 -16.68 -20.33 11.55
C ALA A 427 -18.07 -20.99 11.69
N GLY A 428 -18.88 -20.91 10.64
CA GLY A 428 -20.25 -21.43 10.62
C GLY A 428 -21.29 -20.54 11.32
N CYS A 429 -20.96 -19.30 11.67
CA CYS A 429 -21.93 -18.35 12.20
C CYS A 429 -23.02 -18.02 11.17
N VAL A 430 -24.28 -18.09 11.60
CA VAL A 430 -25.45 -17.68 10.80
C VAL A 430 -25.95 -16.34 11.32
N ILE A 431 -26.09 -15.37 10.43
CA ILE A 431 -26.54 -14.01 10.74
C ILE A 431 -28.05 -13.93 10.52
N SER A 432 -28.81 -13.91 11.62
CA SER A 432 -30.28 -13.88 11.59
C SER A 432 -30.87 -12.48 11.61
N ASP A 433 -30.15 -11.50 12.19
CA ASP A 433 -30.56 -10.09 12.24
C ASP A 433 -29.40 -9.21 11.72
N PRO A 434 -29.57 -8.52 10.57
CA PRO A 434 -28.56 -7.59 10.06
C PRO A 434 -28.18 -6.43 10.99
N MET A 435 -29.03 -6.09 11.95
CA MET A 435 -28.79 -5.06 12.96
C MET A 435 -27.99 -5.58 14.17
N SER A 436 -27.80 -6.89 14.28
CA SER A 436 -27.00 -7.54 15.33
C SER A 436 -25.85 -8.30 14.67
N PRO A 437 -24.73 -7.63 14.33
CA PRO A 437 -23.58 -8.30 13.74
C PRO A 437 -23.05 -9.38 14.69
N PRO A 438 -22.45 -10.45 14.16
CA PRO A 438 -21.88 -11.51 15.00
C PRO A 438 -20.66 -10.99 15.78
N PRO A 439 -20.25 -11.67 16.87
CA PRO A 439 -19.01 -11.33 17.56
C PRO A 439 -17.81 -11.47 16.61
N ILE A 440 -16.78 -10.67 16.80
CA ILE A 440 -15.58 -10.63 15.95
C ILE A 440 -14.33 -11.00 16.75
N ALA A 441 -13.36 -11.66 16.10
CA ALA A 441 -12.08 -12.00 16.72
C ALA A 441 -11.31 -10.75 17.19
N GLU A 442 -10.48 -10.87 18.25
CA GLU A 442 -9.52 -9.82 18.62
C GLU A 442 -8.30 -9.77 17.69
N GLU A 443 -7.92 -10.91 17.11
CA GLU A 443 -6.83 -10.99 16.14
C GLU A 443 -7.28 -10.38 14.80
N ILE A 444 -6.39 -9.59 14.19
CA ILE A 444 -6.61 -9.01 12.87
C ILE A 444 -5.92 -9.88 11.83
N ASP A 445 -6.70 -10.34 10.85
CA ASP A 445 -6.21 -10.99 9.64
C ASP A 445 -5.90 -9.93 8.57
N LEU A 446 -4.65 -9.84 8.14
CA LEU A 446 -4.26 -9.01 7.00
C LEU A 446 -4.22 -9.87 5.72
N HIS A 447 -5.33 -9.87 4.99
CA HIS A 447 -5.52 -10.60 3.74
C HIS A 447 -4.77 -9.92 2.58
N VAL A 448 -4.39 -10.71 1.57
CA VAL A 448 -3.74 -10.25 0.34
C VAL A 448 -4.58 -10.68 -0.86
N ILE A 449 -4.99 -9.75 -1.69
CA ILE A 449 -5.85 -9.98 -2.86
C ILE A 449 -5.09 -9.55 -4.11
N ASP A 450 -4.94 -10.46 -5.06
CA ASP A 450 -4.36 -10.16 -6.38
C ASP A 450 -5.43 -9.54 -7.29
N LEU A 451 -5.27 -8.27 -7.64
CA LEU A 451 -6.16 -7.52 -8.51
C LEU A 451 -6.03 -7.91 -9.99
N LYS A 452 -5.00 -8.69 -10.37
CA LYS A 452 -4.94 -9.32 -11.70
C LYS A 452 -6.01 -10.39 -11.86
N ASN A 453 -6.10 -11.26 -10.86
CA ASN A 453 -6.97 -12.44 -10.87
C ASN A 453 -8.29 -12.25 -10.11
N LEU A 454 -8.43 -11.12 -9.41
CA LEU A 454 -9.54 -10.78 -8.51
C LEU A 454 -9.80 -11.88 -7.46
N ARG A 455 -8.72 -12.39 -6.84
CA ARG A 455 -8.77 -13.50 -5.88
C ARG A 455 -7.85 -13.26 -4.69
N GLU A 456 -8.25 -13.77 -3.54
CA GLU A 456 -7.44 -13.80 -2.34
C GLU A 456 -6.29 -14.82 -2.48
N GLU A 457 -5.07 -14.40 -2.15
CA GLU A 457 -3.96 -15.30 -1.88
C GLU A 457 -4.13 -15.89 -0.48
N ARG A 458 -4.02 -17.22 -0.34
CA ARG A 458 -4.36 -17.98 0.88
C ARG A 458 -3.42 -17.78 2.09
N ARG A 459 -2.82 -16.61 2.26
CA ARG A 459 -1.87 -16.29 3.33
C ARG A 459 -2.23 -14.96 3.99
N SER A 460 -3.07 -15.03 5.01
CA SER A 460 -3.27 -13.88 5.88
C SER A 460 -2.05 -13.66 6.77
N LEU A 461 -1.61 -12.41 6.89
CA LEU A 461 -0.58 -11.99 7.83
C LEU A 461 -1.23 -11.72 9.19
N ARG A 462 -0.64 -12.26 10.26
CA ARG A 462 -1.13 -12.14 11.63
C ARG A 462 -0.03 -11.65 12.56
N ALA A 463 -0.38 -10.79 13.50
CA ALA A 463 0.36 -10.45 14.73
C ALA A 463 -0.41 -9.42 15.58
N HIS A 464 -1.12 -8.51 14.91
CA HIS A 464 -1.81 -7.36 15.49
C HIS A 464 -3.23 -7.67 15.97
N ARG A 465 -3.74 -6.82 16.85
CA ARG A 465 -5.03 -6.99 17.52
C ARG A 465 -5.83 -5.70 17.62
N ALA A 466 -7.15 -5.87 17.74
CA ALA A 466 -8.13 -4.84 18.01
C ALA A 466 -9.17 -5.34 19.03
N PHE A 467 -9.70 -4.43 19.83
CA PHE A 467 -10.57 -4.68 20.97
C PHE A 467 -11.91 -3.95 20.86
N THR A 468 -12.03 -2.94 19.99
CA THR A 468 -13.30 -2.27 19.69
C THR A 468 -14.42 -3.31 19.42
N PRO A 469 -15.62 -3.15 20.02
CA PRO A 469 -16.75 -4.04 19.80
C PRO A 469 -17.17 -4.21 18.34
N ASN A 470 -18.01 -5.21 18.08
CA ASN A 470 -18.54 -5.53 16.75
C ASN A 470 -19.64 -4.57 16.28
N ASP A 471 -20.27 -3.83 17.19
CA ASP A 471 -21.30 -2.84 16.88
C ASP A 471 -20.75 -1.42 16.61
N GLU A 472 -19.51 -1.14 17.05
CA GLU A 472 -18.78 0.09 16.79
C GLU A 472 -17.98 0.06 15.46
N CYS A 473 -17.53 1.23 15.00
CA CYS A 473 -16.76 1.39 13.76
C CYS A 473 -15.45 2.11 14.05
N PHE A 474 -14.34 1.46 13.71
CA PHE A 474 -12.98 1.97 13.83
C PHE A 474 -12.19 1.64 12.55
N PHE A 475 -11.11 2.38 12.31
CA PHE A 475 -10.29 2.23 11.11
C PHE A 475 -8.82 2.09 11.49
N ILE A 476 -8.14 1.11 10.89
CA ILE A 476 -6.70 0.95 10.97
C ILE A 476 -6.13 1.09 9.56
N PHE A 477 -5.54 2.24 9.28
CA PHE A 477 -4.95 2.54 7.98
C PHE A 477 -3.57 1.88 7.87
N LEU A 478 -3.50 0.89 6.98
CA LEU A 478 -2.31 0.12 6.65
C LEU A 478 -1.66 0.69 5.38
N ASP A 479 -0.36 0.49 5.22
CA ASP A 479 0.38 0.95 4.04
C ASP A 479 1.43 -0.06 3.59
N VAL A 480 1.78 -0.01 2.31
CA VAL A 480 2.54 -1.04 1.60
C VAL A 480 3.69 -0.40 0.82
N SER A 481 4.92 -0.78 1.16
CA SER A 481 6.11 -0.46 0.40
C SER A 481 6.46 -1.57 -0.60
N ARG A 482 7.59 -1.43 -1.32
CA ARG A 482 8.07 -2.45 -2.26
C ARG A 482 8.33 -3.80 -1.58
N ASP A 483 9.05 -3.81 -0.45
CA ASP A 483 9.44 -5.04 0.25
C ASP A 483 8.57 -5.37 1.47
N PHE A 484 7.94 -4.38 2.10
CA PHE A 484 7.26 -4.50 3.39
C PHE A 484 5.81 -4.03 3.34
N VAL A 485 4.95 -4.62 4.16
CA VAL A 485 3.64 -4.06 4.53
C VAL A 485 3.65 -3.72 6.02
N ALA A 486 2.95 -2.66 6.41
CA ALA A 486 2.82 -2.24 7.79
C ALA A 486 1.36 -1.95 8.15
N SER A 487 1.02 -2.12 9.43
CA SER A 487 -0.31 -1.79 9.95
C SER A 487 -0.26 -1.34 11.40
N GLY A 488 -1.26 -0.57 11.83
CA GLY A 488 -1.49 -0.23 13.23
C GLY A 488 -2.23 -1.32 14.02
N ALA A 489 -2.51 -1.06 15.29
CA ALA A 489 -3.21 -1.97 16.20
C ALA A 489 -3.71 -1.23 17.44
N GLU A 490 -4.76 -1.73 18.07
CA GLU A 490 -5.22 -1.22 19.37
C GLU A 490 -4.41 -1.79 20.54
N ASP A 491 -3.54 -2.78 20.30
CA ASP A 491 -2.58 -3.29 21.30
C ASP A 491 -1.39 -2.35 21.56
N LYS A 492 -1.50 -1.09 21.13
CA LYS A 492 -0.55 0.03 21.26
C LYS A 492 0.72 -0.11 20.44
N HIS A 493 0.67 -0.88 19.35
CA HIS A 493 1.84 -1.08 18.49
C HIS A 493 1.49 -1.03 17.00
N GLY A 494 2.40 -0.46 16.21
CA GLY A 494 2.49 -0.73 14.78
C GLY A 494 3.23 -2.05 14.53
N TYR A 495 3.01 -2.67 13.38
CA TYR A 495 3.65 -3.91 12.97
C TYR A 495 4.15 -3.81 11.53
N ILE A 496 5.25 -4.50 11.23
CA ILE A 496 5.83 -4.58 9.87
C ILE A 496 6.06 -6.04 9.51
N TRP A 497 5.64 -6.44 8.30
CA TRP A 497 5.86 -7.77 7.73
C TRP A 497 6.64 -7.70 6.41
N ASP A 498 7.40 -8.76 6.09
CA ASP A 498 7.95 -8.94 4.74
C ASP A 498 6.88 -9.50 3.79
N ARG A 499 6.76 -8.90 2.59
CA ARG A 499 5.73 -9.26 1.60
C ARG A 499 5.96 -10.62 0.93
N HIS A 500 7.20 -11.12 0.88
CA HIS A 500 7.55 -12.37 0.18
C HIS A 500 7.54 -13.58 1.12
N TYR A 501 8.21 -13.48 2.27
CA TYR A 501 8.24 -14.57 3.26
C TYR A 501 7.01 -14.61 4.16
N ASN A 502 6.20 -13.55 4.18
CA ASN A 502 4.97 -13.45 4.96
C ASN A 502 5.20 -13.61 6.48
N ILE A 503 6.24 -12.94 7.00
CA ILE A 503 6.62 -12.98 8.42
C ILE A 503 6.58 -11.59 9.05
N CYS A 504 6.18 -11.54 10.33
CA CYS A 504 6.29 -10.32 11.14
C CYS A 504 7.77 -10.07 11.48
N LEU A 505 8.27 -8.88 11.15
CA LEU A 505 9.66 -8.46 11.31
C LEU A 505 9.88 -7.55 12.50
N ALA A 506 8.95 -6.63 12.76
CA ALA A 506 9.11 -5.60 13.79
C ALA A 506 7.77 -5.21 14.43
N ARG A 507 7.85 -4.70 15.66
CA ARG A 507 6.76 -4.14 16.46
C ARG A 507 7.17 -2.75 16.93
N LEU A 508 6.32 -1.75 16.70
CA LEU A 508 6.61 -0.32 16.81
C LEU A 508 5.79 0.26 17.97
N ALA A 509 6.41 0.48 19.12
CA ALA A 509 5.69 0.82 20.36
C ALA A 509 5.19 2.28 20.39
N HIS A 510 3.93 2.43 20.79
CA HIS A 510 3.26 3.69 21.12
C HIS A 510 2.70 3.64 22.55
N ASP A 511 2.29 4.80 23.08
CA ASP A 511 1.66 4.87 24.40
C ASP A 511 0.14 4.57 24.33
N ASP A 512 -0.45 4.60 23.13
CA ASP A 512 -1.84 4.22 22.85
C ASP A 512 -2.06 3.59 21.46
N VAL A 513 -3.32 3.32 21.10
CA VAL A 513 -3.76 2.76 19.80
C VAL A 513 -3.02 3.40 18.62
N VAL A 514 -2.52 2.58 17.68
CA VAL A 514 -1.90 3.05 16.44
C VAL A 514 -2.93 3.00 15.32
N ASN A 515 -3.40 4.17 14.88
CA ASN A 515 -4.49 4.31 13.91
C ASN A 515 -4.02 4.18 12.45
N SER A 516 -2.82 4.68 12.16
CA SER A 516 -2.33 4.81 10.79
C SER A 516 -0.82 4.64 10.73
N VAL A 517 -0.34 3.97 9.68
CA VAL A 517 1.07 3.93 9.31
C VAL A 517 1.23 4.33 7.85
N ALA A 518 2.37 4.91 7.50
CA ALA A 518 2.67 5.33 6.12
C ALA A 518 4.17 5.21 5.81
N PHE A 519 4.53 4.50 4.75
CA PHE A 519 5.90 4.44 4.21
C PHE A 519 6.17 5.66 3.33
N SER A 520 7.42 6.13 3.30
CA SER A 520 7.80 7.11 2.29
C SER A 520 7.90 6.44 0.91
N PRO A 521 7.18 6.91 -0.12
CA PRO A 521 7.29 6.35 -1.47
C PRO A 521 8.66 6.58 -2.11
N ALA A 522 9.45 7.54 -1.60
CA ALA A 522 10.82 7.79 -2.02
C ALA A 522 11.87 6.92 -1.30
N ASP A 523 11.55 6.40 -0.10
CA ASP A 523 12.48 5.67 0.76
C ASP A 523 11.74 4.67 1.67
N GLN A 524 11.72 3.39 1.29
CA GLN A 524 11.10 2.32 2.10
C GLN A 524 11.77 2.10 3.47
N GLU A 525 12.97 2.67 3.71
CA GLU A 525 13.65 2.64 5.01
C GLU A 525 13.23 3.84 5.90
N LEU A 526 12.15 4.55 5.53
CA LEU A 526 11.40 5.53 6.32
C LEU A 526 9.92 5.10 6.43
N LEU A 527 9.44 4.96 7.67
CA LEU A 527 8.03 4.74 8.01
C LEU A 527 7.59 5.77 9.05
N LEU A 528 6.33 6.20 8.96
CA LEU A 528 5.65 7.00 9.97
C LEU A 528 4.51 6.19 10.62
N SER A 529 4.21 6.48 11.88
CA SER A 529 3.01 5.96 12.55
C SER A 529 2.31 7.04 13.37
N ALA A 530 0.98 7.04 13.37
CA ALA A 530 0.11 7.97 14.07
C ALA A 530 -0.76 7.23 15.09
N SER A 531 -0.98 7.86 16.25
CA SER A 531 -1.59 7.20 17.40
C SER A 531 -2.58 8.10 18.15
N ASP A 532 -3.45 7.43 18.93
CA ASP A 532 -4.29 8.03 19.96
C ASP A 532 -3.48 8.72 21.08
N ASP A 533 -2.18 8.43 21.22
CA ASP A 533 -1.27 9.14 22.14
C ASP A 533 -0.94 10.59 21.72
N SER A 534 -1.65 11.12 20.72
CA SER A 534 -1.47 12.44 20.08
C SER A 534 -0.12 12.66 19.38
N THR A 535 0.69 11.61 19.19
CA THR A 535 2.00 11.71 18.53
C THR A 535 2.02 11.09 17.14
N ILE A 536 3.03 11.53 16.37
CA ILE A 536 3.48 10.84 15.16
C ILE A 536 4.92 10.41 15.40
N LYS A 537 5.21 9.12 15.24
CA LYS A 537 6.57 8.58 15.37
C LYS A 537 7.22 8.38 14.00
N VAL A 538 8.51 8.66 13.93
CA VAL A 538 9.34 8.56 12.73
C VAL A 538 10.32 7.41 12.91
N TRP A 539 10.21 6.41 12.04
CA TRP A 539 10.99 5.19 12.11
C TRP A 539 11.98 5.12 10.95
N ARG A 540 13.23 4.84 11.27
CA ARG A 540 14.31 4.59 10.31
C ARG A 540 14.90 3.21 10.51
N SER A 541 15.57 2.70 9.49
CA SER A 541 16.23 1.41 9.60
C SER A 541 17.53 1.46 10.42
N PRO A 542 17.95 0.35 11.05
CA PRO A 542 19.27 0.23 11.67
C PRO A 542 20.42 0.60 10.71
N ARG A 543 20.28 0.32 9.41
CA ARG A 543 21.20 0.77 8.36
C ARG A 543 21.26 2.29 8.27
N MET A 544 20.13 2.96 8.11
CA MET A 544 20.08 4.41 7.92
C MET A 544 20.57 5.17 9.16
N VAL A 545 20.22 4.70 10.36
CA VAL A 545 20.72 5.26 11.63
C VAL A 545 22.25 5.17 11.72
N ARG A 546 22.85 4.01 11.39
CA ARG A 546 24.32 3.87 11.40
C ARG A 546 25.01 4.66 10.29
N LEU A 547 24.35 4.92 9.16
CA LEU A 547 24.87 5.77 8.10
C LEU A 547 24.87 7.26 8.51
N ALA A 548 23.81 7.72 9.17
CA ALA A 548 23.72 9.09 9.70
C ALA A 548 24.73 9.34 10.84
N GLN A 549 25.00 8.34 11.68
CA GLN A 549 25.97 8.41 12.78
C GLN A 549 27.43 8.18 12.35
N ALA A 550 27.68 7.79 11.10
CA ALA A 550 29.04 7.50 10.64
C ALA A 550 29.87 8.79 10.55
N PRO A 551 31.09 8.84 11.13
CA PRO A 551 31.94 10.02 10.99
C PRO A 551 32.25 10.26 9.52
N ALA A 552 32.13 11.52 9.09
CA ALA A 552 32.44 11.93 7.73
C ALA A 552 33.82 11.40 7.34
N ARG A 553 33.89 10.57 6.29
CA ARG A 553 35.16 9.99 5.85
C ARG A 553 36.15 11.13 5.60
N PRO A 554 37.35 11.11 6.21
CA PRO A 554 38.37 12.09 5.87
C PRO A 554 38.59 11.99 4.36
N SER A 555 38.57 13.14 3.69
CA SER A 555 38.83 13.21 2.25
C SER A 555 40.16 12.50 1.99
N ARG A 556 40.14 11.43 1.18
CA ARG A 556 41.39 10.80 0.75
C ARG A 556 42.24 11.92 0.16
N PRO A 557 43.48 12.13 0.63
CA PRO A 557 44.36 13.10 0.00
C PRO A 557 44.43 12.72 -1.47
N ARG A 558 44.10 13.67 -2.36
CA ARG A 558 44.32 13.47 -3.80
C ARG A 558 45.78 13.08 -3.95
N ASN A 559 46.03 11.86 -4.44
CA ASN A 559 47.39 11.44 -4.77
C ASN A 559 47.93 12.45 -5.77
N LEU A 560 48.80 13.33 -5.31
CA LEU A 560 49.57 14.20 -6.18
C LEU A 560 50.41 13.27 -7.05
N LEU A 561 50.10 13.25 -8.36
CA LEU A 561 50.92 12.55 -9.33
C LEU A 561 52.37 13.00 -9.16
N PRO A 562 53.36 12.08 -9.10
CA PRO A 562 54.75 12.47 -8.96
C PRO A 562 55.16 13.46 -10.04
N SER A 563 55.80 14.55 -9.65
CA SER A 563 56.15 15.71 -10.50
C SER A 563 57.22 15.42 -11.58
N TRP A 564 57.47 14.15 -11.88
CA TRP A 564 58.47 13.69 -12.84
C TRP A 564 57.99 13.67 -14.30
N LEU A 565 56.69 13.89 -14.55
CA LEU A 565 56.12 13.95 -15.91
C LEU A 565 56.11 15.35 -16.56
N SER A 566 56.64 16.39 -15.89
CA SER A 566 56.64 17.77 -16.41
C SER A 566 57.97 18.27 -16.97
N ARG A 567 59.01 17.42 -17.04
CA ARG A 567 60.30 17.75 -17.68
C ARG A 567 60.55 16.92 -18.95
N ASN A 568 60.03 17.39 -20.08
CA ASN A 568 60.68 17.26 -21.39
C ASN A 568 60.00 18.10 -22.49
N LYS A 569 60.14 19.43 -22.41
CA LYS A 569 60.12 20.33 -23.57
C LYS A 569 61.11 21.46 -23.33
N ASN A 570 62.32 21.34 -23.88
CA ASN A 570 63.20 22.41 -24.40
C ASN A 570 64.66 21.94 -24.53
N SER A 571 65.03 21.38 -25.68
CA SER A 571 66.38 21.52 -26.26
C SER A 571 66.39 21.03 -27.71
N THR A 572 67.33 21.57 -28.50
CA THR A 572 67.59 21.32 -29.94
C THR A 572 66.51 21.81 -30.93
N SER A 573 66.85 22.40 -32.08
CA SER A 573 67.94 23.34 -32.44
C SER A 573 67.62 23.92 -33.83
N ALA A 574 68.13 25.11 -34.15
CA ALA A 574 67.92 25.73 -35.46
C ALA A 574 68.60 24.96 -36.61
N VAL A 575 68.02 25.02 -37.82
CA VAL A 575 68.71 25.17 -39.12
C VAL A 575 67.70 25.66 -40.18
N ARG A 576 68.20 26.36 -41.21
CA ARG A 576 67.47 27.05 -42.30
C ARG A 576 66.83 26.08 -43.31
N GLY A 577 65.86 26.59 -44.09
CA GLY A 577 65.71 26.14 -45.49
C GLY A 577 64.34 26.35 -46.15
N SER A 578 64.25 27.38 -47.00
CA SER A 578 63.47 27.48 -48.27
C SER A 578 62.34 26.49 -48.60
N GLY A 579 61.23 27.00 -49.15
CA GLY A 579 60.36 26.18 -50.02
C GLY A 579 58.95 26.72 -50.23
N THR A 580 58.74 27.53 -51.28
CA THR A 580 57.40 27.82 -51.83
C THR A 580 56.82 26.59 -52.53
N GLY A 581 55.52 26.30 -52.35
CA GLY A 581 54.85 25.29 -53.18
C GLY A 581 53.38 25.08 -52.84
N LYS A 582 52.50 25.28 -53.84
CA LYS A 582 51.14 24.71 -53.90
C LYS A 582 51.25 23.17 -53.90
N VAL A 583 50.25 22.37 -53.51
CA VAL A 583 48.79 22.45 -53.74
C VAL A 583 48.04 21.98 -52.51
#